data_AF-A0A3N7F4A5-F1
#
_entry.id   AF-A0A3N7F4A5-F1
#
_cell.length_a   1.000
_cell.length_b   1.000
_cell.length_c   1.000
_cell.angle_alpha   90.00
_cell.angle_beta   90.00
_cell.angle_gamma   90.00
#
_symmetry.space_group_name_H-M   'P 1'
#
loop_
_entity.id
_entity.type
_entity.pdbx_description
1 polymer ?
#
loop_
_entity_poly.entity_id
_entity_poly.type
_entity_poly.pdbx_seq_one_letter_code
_entity_poly.pdbx_strand_id
1 'polypeptide(L)'
;MRYARGILYVIYFLMYLPVVILGVMILSVSLLWRAFHDGQDDRLFRNEYQEFLQSIEGKSLFCYNNNTRSQLFIETIVLPALSPEVSIIFLNGRIPESGFSRRFISHMLYDINDRTGFPYLLKVVNGEILDQSVNNGLFNTFNQNKAPDQLLQKINAFYLCPEHQAISS
;
A
#
# COMPACT_ATOMS: atom_id res chain seq x y z
N MET A 1 -30.99 60.07 -13.35
CA MET A 1 -30.91 58.81 -12.56
C MET A 1 -29.93 57.75 -13.11
N ARG A 2 -29.56 57.74 -14.40
CA ARG A 2 -28.60 56.73 -14.96
C ARG A 2 -27.16 56.89 -14.45
N TYR A 3 -26.67 58.12 -14.31
CA TYR A 3 -25.29 58.40 -13.84
C TYR A 3 -25.04 58.02 -12.37
N ALA A 4 -26.03 58.18 -11.50
CA ALA A 4 -25.90 57.83 -10.07
C ALA A 4 -25.71 56.31 -9.85
N ARG A 5 -26.32 55.47 -10.68
CA ARG A 5 -26.13 54.01 -10.63
C ARG A 5 -24.73 53.61 -11.09
N GLY A 6 -24.18 54.27 -12.11
CA GLY A 6 -22.82 54.04 -12.59
C GLY A 6 -21.76 54.34 -11.53
N ILE A 7 -21.89 55.48 -10.84
CA ILE A 7 -20.99 55.85 -9.74
C ILE A 7 -21.05 54.82 -8.60
N LEU A 8 -22.25 54.34 -8.28
CA LEU A 8 -22.44 53.32 -7.25
C LEU A 8 -21.72 51.99 -7.59
N TYR A 9 -21.79 51.53 -8.84
CA TYR A 9 -21.05 50.33 -9.28
C TYR A 9 -19.53 50.51 -9.22
N VAL A 10 -19.03 51.71 -9.56
CA VAL A 10 -17.60 52.02 -9.46
C VAL A 10 -17.13 51.96 -8.01
N ILE A 11 -17.92 52.49 -7.07
CA ILE A 11 -17.62 52.42 -5.63
C ILE A 11 -17.61 50.97 -5.14
N TYR A 12 -18.62 50.17 -5.51
CA TYR A 12 -18.65 48.75 -5.16
C TYR A 12 -17.46 47.98 -5.74
N PHE A 13 -17.10 48.25 -6.99
CA PHE A 13 -15.95 47.62 -7.63
C PHE A 13 -14.64 47.97 -6.92
N LEU A 14 -14.42 49.25 -6.60
CA LEU A 14 -13.25 49.70 -5.85
C LEU A 14 -13.16 49.09 -4.45
N MET A 15 -14.29 48.83 -3.80
CA MET A 15 -14.34 48.19 -2.48
C MET A 15 -14.14 46.68 -2.55
N TYR A 16 -14.68 46.01 -3.57
CA TYR A 16 -14.62 44.56 -3.72
C TYR A 16 -13.27 44.08 -4.28
N LEU A 17 -12.67 44.82 -5.20
CA LEU A 17 -11.38 44.49 -5.81
C LEU A 17 -10.26 44.18 -4.78
N PRO A 18 -9.99 45.00 -3.74
CA PRO A 18 -8.97 44.68 -2.75
C PRO A 18 -9.31 43.44 -1.92
N VAL A 19 -10.60 43.18 -1.65
CA VAL A 19 -11.04 41.98 -0.93
C VAL A 19 -10.75 40.73 -1.75
N VAL A 20 -11.01 40.77 -3.07
CA VAL A 20 -10.68 39.67 -3.98
C VAL A 20 -9.18 39.45 -4.06
N ILE A 21 -8.38 40.53 -4.21
CA ILE A 21 -6.91 40.42 -4.26
C ILE A 21 -6.37 39.81 -2.96
N LEU A 22 -6.87 40.25 -1.80
CA LEU A 22 -6.50 39.70 -0.51
C LEU A 22 -6.88 38.22 -0.40
N GLY A 23 -8.08 37.84 -0.86
CA GLY A 23 -8.54 36.45 -0.89
C GLY A 23 -7.65 35.55 -1.75
N VAL A 24 -7.26 36.02 -2.95
CA VAL A 24 -6.34 35.30 -3.83
C VAL A 24 -4.95 35.15 -3.19
N MET A 25 -4.46 36.20 -2.52
CA MET A 25 -3.18 36.14 -1.80
C MET A 25 -3.22 35.10 -0.66
N ILE A 26 -4.25 35.11 0.19
CA ILE A 26 -4.41 34.13 1.27
C ILE A 26 -4.49 32.71 0.71
N LEU A 27 -5.27 32.50 -0.36
CA LEU A 27 -5.38 31.21 -1.02
C LEU A 27 -4.03 30.74 -1.59
N SER A 28 -3.28 31.63 -2.25
CA SER A 28 -1.96 31.30 -2.80
C SER A 28 -0.95 30.89 -1.72
N VAL A 29 -0.91 31.60 -0.59
CA VAL A 29 -0.05 31.26 0.55
C VAL A 29 -0.47 29.92 1.17
N SER A 30 -1.78 29.67 1.26
CA SER A 30 -2.32 28.43 1.83
C SER A 30 -1.97 27.21 0.98
N LEU A 31 -2.02 27.35 -0.36
CA LEU A 31 -1.60 26.30 -1.30
C LEU A 31 -0.10 26.01 -1.20
N LEU A 32 0.74 27.06 -1.10
CA LEU A 32 2.19 26.89 -0.93
C LEU A 32 2.54 26.23 0.41
N TRP A 33 1.88 26.62 1.50
CA TRP A 33 2.08 26.01 2.81
C TRP A 33 1.73 24.52 2.80
N ARG A 34 0.59 24.15 2.21
CA ARG A 34 0.16 22.76 2.10
C ARG A 34 1.15 21.92 1.28
N ALA A 35 1.58 22.42 0.13
CA ALA A 35 2.56 21.71 -0.71
C ALA A 35 3.91 21.49 0.01
N PHE A 36 4.35 22.48 0.81
CA PHE A 36 5.59 22.36 1.57
C PHE A 36 5.47 21.38 2.76
N HIS A 37 4.33 21.37 3.44
CA HIS A 37 4.06 20.44 4.53
C HIS A 37 3.97 19.00 4.02
N ASP A 38 3.16 18.76 2.99
CA ASP A 38 2.97 17.44 2.38
C ASP A 38 4.33 16.86 1.91
N GLY A 39 5.19 17.69 1.31
CA GLY A 39 6.52 17.28 0.87
C GLY A 39 7.49 16.88 1.99
N GLN A 40 7.34 17.45 3.20
CA GLN A 40 8.16 17.04 4.36
C GLN A 40 7.68 15.73 4.96
N ASP A 41 6.36 15.59 5.14
CA ASP A 41 5.75 14.39 5.69
C ASP A 41 6.05 13.15 4.82
N ASP A 42 6.01 13.30 3.49
CA ASP A 42 6.34 12.23 2.56
C ASP A 42 7.81 11.81 2.66
N ARG A 43 8.72 12.77 2.87
CA ARG A 43 10.15 12.47 3.03
C ARG A 43 10.43 11.76 4.34
N LEU A 44 9.80 12.23 5.43
CA LEU A 44 9.89 11.58 6.73
C LEU A 44 9.36 10.15 6.66
N PHE A 45 8.17 9.96 6.07
CA PHE A 45 7.59 8.64 5.89
C PHE A 45 8.48 7.71 5.08
N ARG A 46 9.04 8.18 3.97
CA ARG A 46 9.97 7.39 3.16
C ARG A 46 11.18 6.93 3.96
N ASN A 47 11.76 7.79 4.79
CA ASN A 47 12.88 7.42 5.64
C ASN A 47 12.48 6.38 6.70
N GLU A 48 11.38 6.62 7.41
CA GLU A 48 10.83 5.67 8.40
C GLU A 48 10.50 4.31 7.77
N TYR A 49 9.98 4.32 6.54
CA TYR A 49 9.66 3.11 5.80
C TYR A 49 10.91 2.35 5.36
N GLN A 50 11.95 3.06 4.92
CA GLN A 50 13.24 2.45 4.59
C GLN A 50 13.91 1.83 5.82
N GLU A 51 13.90 2.51 6.96
CA GLU A 51 14.36 1.94 8.24
C GLU A 51 13.53 0.70 8.63
N PHE A 52 12.22 0.74 8.39
CA PHE A 52 11.36 -0.42 8.60
C PHE A 52 11.77 -1.59 7.70
N LEU A 53 11.95 -1.39 6.39
CA LEU A 53 12.38 -2.44 5.47
C LEU A 53 13.73 -3.05 5.90
N GLN A 54 14.69 -2.21 6.28
CA GLN A 54 15.97 -2.67 6.84
C GLN A 54 15.79 -3.50 8.13
N SER A 55 14.85 -3.13 9.00
CA SER A 55 14.57 -3.88 10.24
C SER A 55 13.96 -5.26 10.01
N ILE A 56 13.37 -5.49 8.83
CA ILE A 56 12.79 -6.77 8.41
C ILE A 56 13.54 -7.40 7.25
N GLU A 57 14.76 -6.96 6.99
CA GLU A 57 15.62 -7.49 5.93
C GLU A 57 15.77 -9.01 6.05
N GLY A 58 15.61 -9.71 4.92
CA GLY A 58 15.62 -11.17 4.86
C GLY A 58 14.36 -11.86 5.38
N LYS A 59 13.39 -11.14 5.98
CA LYS A 59 12.15 -11.75 6.46
C LYS A 59 11.25 -12.17 5.30
N SER A 60 10.66 -13.35 5.46
CA SER A 60 9.63 -13.88 4.59
C SER A 60 8.27 -13.62 5.22
N LEU A 61 7.33 -13.07 4.43
CA LEU A 61 6.00 -12.72 4.89
C LEU A 61 4.95 -13.45 4.04
N PHE A 62 3.97 -14.07 4.68
CA PHE A 62 2.82 -14.65 4.01
C PHE A 62 1.59 -13.79 4.27
N CYS A 63 1.00 -13.25 3.21
CA CYS A 63 -0.13 -12.34 3.30
C CYS A 63 -1.40 -12.99 2.72
N TYR A 64 -2.47 -13.05 3.52
CA TYR A 64 -3.77 -13.56 3.07
C TYR A 64 -4.91 -12.70 3.62
N ASN A 65 -6.10 -12.83 3.04
CA ASN A 65 -7.25 -12.03 3.43
C ASN A 65 -8.38 -12.90 4.00
N ASN A 66 -9.40 -12.23 4.55
CA ASN A 66 -10.61 -12.83 5.09
C ASN A 66 -11.61 -13.34 4.01
N ASN A 67 -11.12 -13.77 2.84
CA ASN A 67 -11.98 -14.39 1.83
C ASN A 67 -12.42 -15.77 2.32
N THR A 68 -13.69 -15.87 2.71
CA THR A 68 -14.28 -17.07 3.35
C THR A 68 -14.12 -18.35 2.53
N ARG A 69 -13.98 -18.27 1.20
CA ARG A 69 -13.80 -19.46 0.35
C ARG A 69 -12.43 -20.11 0.54
N SER A 70 -11.37 -19.31 0.57
CA SER A 70 -9.98 -19.81 0.62
C SER A 70 -9.38 -19.78 2.02
N GLN A 71 -9.92 -18.97 2.93
CA GLN A 71 -9.38 -18.77 4.27
C GLN A 71 -9.24 -20.09 5.04
N LEU A 72 -10.29 -20.92 5.09
CA LEU A 72 -10.25 -22.19 5.83
C LEU A 72 -9.16 -23.12 5.28
N PHE A 73 -9.00 -23.18 3.96
CA PHE A 73 -7.96 -23.99 3.33
C PHE A 73 -6.55 -23.47 3.66
N ILE A 74 -6.38 -22.14 3.66
CA ILE A 74 -5.11 -21.51 4.04
C ILE A 74 -4.78 -21.87 5.49
N GLU A 75 -5.71 -21.67 6.42
CA GLU A 75 -5.49 -21.86 7.85
C GLU A 75 -5.25 -23.32 8.24
N THR A 76 -5.88 -24.27 7.54
CA THR A 76 -5.78 -25.71 7.87
C THR A 76 -4.67 -26.44 7.14
N ILE A 77 -4.33 -26.03 5.92
CA ILE A 77 -3.38 -26.75 5.06
C ILE A 77 -2.10 -25.94 4.85
N VAL A 78 -2.22 -24.66 4.51
CA VAL A 78 -1.06 -23.84 4.12
C VAL A 78 -0.28 -23.36 5.33
N LEU A 79 -0.94 -22.68 6.28
CA LEU A 79 -0.27 -22.09 7.45
C LEU A 79 0.50 -23.13 8.28
N PRO A 80 -0.03 -24.33 8.57
CA PRO A 80 0.71 -25.33 9.35
C PRO A 80 1.92 -25.92 8.61
N ALA A 81 1.94 -25.82 7.28
CA ALA A 81 3.03 -26.30 6.43
C ALA A 81 4.11 -25.22 6.17
N LEU A 82 3.86 -23.97 6.54
CA LEU A 82 4.84 -22.89 6.42
C LEU A 82 5.93 -23.04 7.50
N SER A 83 7.14 -22.60 7.16
CA SER A 83 8.21 -22.46 8.15
C SER A 83 7.77 -21.49 9.26
N PRO A 84 8.09 -21.77 10.54
CA PRO A 84 7.78 -20.87 11.65
C PRO A 84 8.48 -19.51 11.56
N GLU A 85 9.49 -19.38 10.69
CA GLU A 85 10.19 -18.12 10.42
C GLU A 85 9.37 -17.18 9.51
N VAL A 86 8.38 -17.72 8.78
CA VAL A 86 7.51 -16.92 7.91
C VAL A 86 6.54 -16.14 8.78
N SER A 87 6.64 -14.81 8.73
CA SER A 87 5.72 -13.95 9.48
C SER A 87 4.39 -13.85 8.75
N ILE A 88 3.29 -13.98 9.48
CA ILE A 88 1.95 -14.01 8.91
C ILE A 88 1.32 -12.62 8.99
N ILE A 89 0.74 -12.17 7.87
CA ILE A 89 -0.02 -10.93 7.78
C ILE A 89 -1.44 -11.29 7.35
N PHE A 90 -2.40 -11.10 8.24
CA PHE A 90 -3.81 -11.32 7.95
C PHE A 90 -4.49 -10.00 7.59
N LEU A 91 -5.15 -9.96 6.44
CA LEU A 91 -5.91 -8.79 6.00
C LEU A 91 -7.40 -8.99 6.31
N ASN A 92 -7.86 -8.34 7.38
CA ASN A 92 -9.26 -8.31 7.76
C ASN A 92 -9.95 -7.13 7.04
N GLY A 93 -10.50 -7.40 5.86
CA GLY A 93 -11.05 -6.37 4.98
C GLY A 93 -9.95 -5.45 4.42
N ARG A 94 -9.83 -4.23 4.96
CA ARG A 94 -8.77 -3.26 4.59
C ARG A 94 -7.71 -3.07 5.68
N ILE A 95 -7.83 -3.81 6.78
CA ILE A 95 -7.01 -3.61 7.96
C ILE A 95 -6.02 -4.77 8.06
N PRO A 96 -4.70 -4.52 7.88
CA PRO A 96 -3.71 -5.55 8.11
C PRO A 96 -3.52 -5.76 9.62
N GLU A 97 -3.54 -7.02 10.01
CA GLU A 97 -3.34 -7.53 11.36
C GLU A 97 -2.04 -8.35 11.36
N SER A 98 -1.04 -7.85 12.10
CA SER A 98 0.26 -8.50 12.26
C SER A 98 1.00 -7.87 13.45
N GLY A 99 2.17 -8.40 13.79
CA GLY A 99 3.08 -7.79 14.78
C GLY A 99 3.79 -6.52 14.30
N PHE A 100 3.56 -6.09 13.04
CA PHE A 100 4.23 -4.94 12.44
C PHE A 100 3.35 -3.67 12.45
N SER A 101 3.97 -2.52 12.16
CA SER A 101 3.25 -1.26 12.01
C SER A 101 2.24 -1.34 10.87
N ARG A 102 0.96 -1.12 11.21
CA ARG A 102 -0.15 -1.08 10.24
C ARG A 102 0.15 -0.14 9.08
N ARG A 103 0.72 1.04 9.35
CA ARG A 103 1.03 2.06 8.34
C ARG A 103 2.00 1.51 7.28
N PHE A 104 3.07 0.84 7.70
CA PHE A 104 4.08 0.31 6.78
C PHE A 104 3.58 -0.92 6.03
N ILE A 105 2.84 -1.81 6.70
CA ILE A 105 2.24 -2.97 6.02
C ILE A 105 1.19 -2.52 5.00
N SER A 106 0.36 -1.53 5.33
CA SER A 106 -0.59 -0.97 4.36
C SER A 106 0.11 -0.40 3.13
N HIS A 107 1.25 0.28 3.30
CA HIS A 107 2.04 0.80 2.19
C HIS A 107 2.68 -0.33 1.36
N MET A 108 3.32 -1.28 2.03
CA MET A 108 3.89 -2.49 1.42
C MET A 108 2.88 -3.26 0.57
N LEU A 109 1.67 -3.49 1.11
CA LEU A 109 0.61 -4.20 0.37
C LEU A 109 0.02 -3.39 -0.78
N TYR A 110 0.10 -2.05 -0.72
CA TYR A 110 -0.32 -1.17 -1.81
C TYR A 110 0.67 -1.17 -2.98
N ASP A 111 1.96 -1.33 -2.68
CA ASP A 111 3.06 -1.29 -3.65
C ASP A 111 3.39 -2.66 -4.27
N ILE A 112 2.60 -3.70 -4.01
CA ILE A 112 2.75 -5.03 -4.64
C ILE A 112 2.65 -4.91 -6.17
N ASN A 113 3.63 -5.47 -6.88
CA ASN A 113 3.68 -5.43 -8.34
C ASN A 113 2.73 -6.45 -8.96
N ASP A 114 2.66 -7.65 -8.40
CA ASP A 114 1.75 -8.71 -8.83
C ASP A 114 0.32 -8.38 -8.41
N ARG A 115 -0.54 -8.03 -9.37
CA ARG A 115 -1.94 -7.66 -9.11
C ARG A 115 -2.92 -8.82 -9.28
N THR A 116 -2.43 -10.06 -9.27
CA THR A 116 -3.26 -11.28 -9.46
C THR A 116 -4.22 -11.54 -8.29
N GLY A 117 -3.94 -11.00 -7.11
CA GLY A 117 -4.79 -11.11 -5.91
C GLY A 117 -4.18 -11.97 -4.80
N PHE A 118 -4.81 -11.94 -3.63
CA PHE A 118 -4.38 -12.72 -2.47
C PHE A 118 -4.56 -14.24 -2.68
N PRO A 119 -3.70 -15.08 -2.07
CA PRO A 119 -2.62 -14.74 -1.15
C PRO A 119 -1.33 -14.29 -1.85
N TYR A 120 -0.52 -13.50 -1.15
CA TYR A 120 0.79 -13.06 -1.59
C TYR A 120 1.90 -13.64 -0.72
N LEU A 121 2.99 -14.01 -1.37
CA LEU A 121 4.27 -14.30 -0.75
C LEU A 121 5.12 -13.04 -0.90
N LEU A 122 5.66 -12.53 0.20
CA LEU A 122 6.56 -11.39 0.18
C LEU A 122 7.90 -11.79 0.81
N LYS A 123 8.98 -11.20 0.33
CA LYS A 123 10.30 -11.32 0.94
C LYS A 123 11.03 -9.99 0.82
N VAL A 124 11.62 -9.52 1.91
CA VAL A 124 12.42 -8.28 1.88
C VAL A 124 13.86 -8.65 1.58
N VAL A 125 14.40 -8.12 0.49
CA VAL A 125 15.77 -8.38 0.02
C VAL A 125 16.38 -7.08 -0.48
N ASN A 126 17.54 -6.71 0.05
CA ASN A 126 18.28 -5.48 -0.27
C ASN A 126 17.44 -4.21 -0.11
N GLY A 127 16.56 -4.15 0.88
CA GLY A 127 15.66 -3.00 1.09
C GLY A 127 14.52 -2.90 0.07
N GLU A 128 14.34 -3.90 -0.79
CA GLU A 128 13.22 -4.01 -1.73
C GLU A 128 12.30 -5.18 -1.35
N ILE A 129 11.07 -5.13 -1.83
CA ILE A 129 10.07 -6.18 -1.59
C ILE A 129 9.97 -7.01 -2.86
N LEU A 130 10.31 -8.29 -2.75
CA LEU A 130 9.96 -9.30 -3.75
C LEU A 130 8.56 -9.80 -3.43
N ASP A 131 7.66 -9.73 -4.40
CA ASP A 131 6.27 -10.14 -4.25
C ASP A 131 5.86 -11.16 -5.32
N GLN A 132 5.05 -12.14 -4.90
CA GLN A 132 4.46 -13.11 -5.81
C GLN A 132 3.09 -13.55 -5.32
N SER A 133 2.07 -13.49 -6.18
CA SER A 133 0.76 -14.07 -5.91
C SER A 133 0.81 -15.59 -6.07
N VAL A 134 0.16 -16.28 -5.13
CA VAL A 134 -0.16 -17.71 -5.25
C VAL A 134 -1.65 -17.96 -5.45
N ASN A 135 -2.44 -16.91 -5.73
CA ASN A 135 -3.89 -17.01 -5.91
C ASN A 135 -4.28 -18.07 -6.95
N ASN A 136 -3.64 -18.06 -8.13
CA ASN A 136 -3.93 -19.05 -9.17
C ASN A 136 -3.60 -20.48 -8.74
N GLY A 137 -2.48 -20.67 -8.04
CA GLY A 137 -2.11 -21.98 -7.50
C GLY A 137 -3.10 -22.46 -6.44
N LEU A 138 -3.53 -21.55 -5.56
CA LEU A 138 -4.49 -21.83 -4.52
C LEU A 138 -5.88 -22.14 -5.08
N PHE A 139 -6.36 -21.33 -6.03
CA PHE A 139 -7.64 -21.55 -6.72
C PHE A 139 -7.67 -22.91 -7.42
N ASN A 140 -6.59 -23.27 -8.14
CA ASN A 140 -6.50 -24.56 -8.81
C ASN A 140 -6.48 -25.73 -7.81
N THR A 141 -5.77 -25.58 -6.69
CA THR A 141 -5.68 -26.63 -5.67
C THR A 141 -7.03 -26.83 -4.98
N PHE A 142 -7.62 -25.73 -4.51
CA PHE A 142 -8.89 -25.72 -3.79
C PHE A 142 -10.07 -26.18 -4.65
N ASN A 143 -10.24 -25.65 -5.85
CA ASN A 143 -11.42 -25.96 -6.69
C ASN A 143 -11.29 -27.26 -7.49
N GLN A 144 -10.07 -27.72 -7.78
CA GLN A 144 -9.84 -28.92 -8.60
C GLN A 144 -9.45 -30.13 -7.74
N ASN A 145 -9.50 -30.02 -6.41
CA ASN A 145 -9.12 -31.09 -5.46
C ASN A 145 -7.73 -31.68 -5.75
N LYS A 146 -6.81 -30.85 -6.24
CA LYS A 146 -5.44 -31.27 -6.52
C LYS A 146 -4.67 -31.40 -5.20
N ALA A 147 -3.67 -32.27 -5.18
CA ALA A 147 -2.80 -32.43 -4.02
C ALA A 147 -2.13 -31.08 -3.67
N PRO A 148 -2.16 -30.65 -2.40
CA PRO A 148 -1.59 -29.38 -1.97
C PRO A 148 -0.07 -29.30 -2.12
N ASP A 149 0.59 -30.46 -2.27
CA ASP A 149 2.05 -30.58 -2.38
C ASP A 149 2.65 -29.67 -3.45
N GLN A 150 1.99 -29.54 -4.61
CA GLN A 150 2.48 -28.67 -5.69
C GLN A 150 2.41 -27.18 -5.31
N LEU A 151 1.37 -26.77 -4.58
CA LEU A 151 1.25 -25.41 -4.08
C LEU A 151 2.30 -25.13 -3.00
N LEU A 152 2.43 -26.05 -2.04
CA LEU A 152 3.39 -25.94 -0.95
C LEU A 152 4.84 -25.92 -1.46
N GLN A 153 5.15 -26.74 -2.47
CA GLN A 153 6.46 -26.74 -3.11
C GLN A 153 6.77 -25.39 -3.77
N LYS A 154 5.80 -24.77 -4.44
CA LYS A 154 5.98 -23.42 -5.02
C LYS A 154 6.21 -22.36 -3.95
N ILE A 155 5.44 -22.41 -2.86
CA ILE A 155 5.59 -21.49 -1.74
C ILE A 155 6.98 -21.63 -1.10
N ASN A 156 7.40 -22.86 -0.83
CA ASN A 156 8.73 -23.12 -0.27
C ASN A 156 9.85 -22.72 -1.22
N ALA A 157 9.70 -22.97 -2.52
CA ALA A 157 10.67 -22.57 -3.53
C ALA A 157 10.87 -21.04 -3.57
N PHE A 158 9.80 -20.26 -3.44
CA PHE A 158 9.88 -18.80 -3.36
C PHE A 158 10.69 -18.34 -2.15
N TYR A 159 10.44 -18.89 -0.96
CA TYR A 159 11.18 -18.47 0.23
C TYR A 159 12.64 -18.95 0.25
N LEU A 160 12.92 -20.11 -0.34
CA LEU A 160 14.26 -20.69 -0.42
C LEU A 160 15.14 -20.07 -1.51
N CYS A 161 14.57 -19.51 -2.58
CA CYS A 161 15.32 -18.91 -3.68
C CYS A 161 15.30 -17.37 -3.57
N PRO A 162 16.41 -16.71 -3.17
CA PRO A 162 16.44 -15.25 -3.02
C PRO A 162 16.54 -14.50 -4.36
N GLU A 163 16.59 -15.20 -5.49
CA GLU A 163 17.18 -14.67 -6.73
C GLU A 163 16.19 -14.62 -7.91
N HIS A 164 14.90 -14.40 -7.65
CA HIS A 164 13.96 -14.02 -8.71
C HIS A 164 13.98 -12.49 -8.90
N GLN A 165 15.01 -12.07 -9.63
CA GLN A 165 14.93 -11.06 -10.68
C GLN A 165 14.08 -9.83 -10.35
N ALA A 166 14.78 -8.80 -9.86
CA ALA A 166 14.68 -7.46 -10.42
C ALA A 166 14.89 -7.52 -11.95
N ILE A 167 13.90 -8.06 -12.68
CA ILE A 167 13.77 -7.94 -14.13
C ILE A 167 12.30 -7.62 -14.42
N SER A 168 11.97 -6.35 -14.25
CA SER A 168 11.11 -5.66 -15.21
C SER A 168 11.44 -4.18 -15.16
N SER A 169 12.39 -3.81 -16.03
CA SER A 169 12.44 -2.58 -16.85
C SER A 169 11.89 -1.28 -16.27
#